data_AF-A0A9D6F1P9-F1
#
_entry.id   AF-A0A9D6F1P9-F1
#
_cell.length_a   1.000
_cell.length_b   1.000
_cell.length_c   1.000
_cell.angle_alpha   90.00
_cell.angle_beta   90.00
_cell.angle_gamma   90.00
#
_symmetry.space_group_name_H-M   'P 1'
#
loop_
_entity.id
_entity.type
_entity.pdbx_description
1 polymer ?
#
loop_
_entity_poly.entity_id
_entity_poly.type
_entity_poly.pdbx_seq_one_letter_code
_entity_poly.pdbx_strand_id
1 'polypeptide(L)'
;MTDDLPIRDPDQIRLDCARKVRAVQVSDHFQAILGCLLREDWTTPRLVEMVITPDGHLLGRCDGEAAFKAFLGASADLIKNIHGVAPVAELDGDEVGFLVAKVAEIKRQK
;
A
#
# COMPACT_ATOMS: atom_id res chain seq x y z
N MET A 1 29.23 -12.36 -11.55
CA MET A 1 28.83 -12.99 -10.29
C MET A 1 27.40 -12.57 -10.06
N THR A 2 26.45 -13.45 -10.32
CA THR A 2 25.07 -13.25 -9.87
C THR A 2 25.09 -13.50 -8.37
N ASP A 3 24.92 -12.45 -7.58
CA ASP A 3 24.73 -12.59 -6.14
C ASP A 3 23.52 -13.49 -5.92
N ASP A 4 23.77 -14.69 -5.41
CA ASP A 4 22.77 -15.71 -5.07
C ASP A 4 22.12 -15.29 -3.74
N LEU A 5 21.54 -14.09 -3.72
CA LEU A 5 20.80 -13.61 -2.56
C LEU A 5 19.59 -14.52 -2.36
N PRO A 6 19.37 -15.04 -1.15
CA PRO A 6 18.21 -15.87 -0.87
C PRO A 6 16.93 -15.08 -1.17
N ILE A 7 15.94 -15.77 -1.74
CA ILE A 7 14.60 -15.20 -1.96
C ILE A 7 14.11 -14.63 -0.63
N ARG A 8 13.80 -13.32 -0.61
CA ARG A 8 13.34 -12.65 0.60
C ARG A 8 11.94 -13.13 0.98
N ASP A 9 11.75 -13.32 2.27
CA ASP A 9 10.45 -13.65 2.84
C ASP A 9 9.46 -12.47 2.65
N PRO A 10 8.19 -12.71 2.26
CA PRO A 10 7.21 -11.65 2.06
C PRO A 10 6.96 -10.75 3.28
N ASP A 11 7.02 -11.29 4.50
CA ASP A 11 6.85 -10.47 5.70
C ASP A 11 8.09 -9.64 5.99
N GLN A 12 9.29 -10.13 5.65
CA GLN A 12 10.50 -9.31 5.68
C GLN A 12 10.42 -8.15 4.69
N ILE A 13 10.00 -8.41 3.45
CA ILE A 13 9.79 -7.36 2.42
C ILE A 13 8.78 -6.31 2.94
N ARG A 14 7.66 -6.78 3.52
CA ARG A 14 6.64 -5.89 4.10
C ARG A 14 7.21 -4.98 5.20
N LEU A 15 7.97 -5.55 6.14
CA LEU A 15 8.56 -4.82 7.27
C LEU A 15 9.61 -3.81 6.81
N ASP A 16 10.48 -4.19 5.88
CA ASP A 16 11.49 -3.29 5.32
C ASP A 16 10.84 -2.13 4.56
N CYS A 17 9.83 -2.43 3.72
CA CYS A 17 9.05 -1.43 3.01
C CYS A 17 8.34 -0.47 4.00
N ALA A 18 7.72 -1.01 5.05
CA ALA A 18 7.04 -0.20 6.07
C ALA A 18 7.99 0.76 6.77
N ARG A 19 9.16 0.28 7.19
CA ARG A 19 10.19 1.11 7.82
C ARG A 19 10.63 2.25 6.89
N LYS A 20 10.92 1.95 5.62
CA LYS A 20 11.39 2.94 4.65
C LYS A 20 10.34 4.00 4.32
N VAL A 21 9.13 3.57 3.97
CA VAL A 21 8.03 4.48 3.61
C VAL A 21 7.61 5.35 4.80
N ARG A 22 7.67 4.83 6.04
CA ARG A 22 7.34 5.60 7.25
C ARG A 22 8.26 6.80 7.46
N ALA A 23 9.49 6.76 6.95
CA ALA A 23 10.44 7.87 7.05
C ALA A 23 10.17 8.99 6.02
N VAL A 24 9.31 8.74 5.02
CA VAL A 24 8.99 9.72 3.98
C VAL A 24 7.76 10.54 4.37
N GLN A 25 7.88 11.87 4.25
CA GLN A 25 6.74 12.76 4.42
C GLN A 25 5.82 12.68 3.20
N VAL A 26 4.62 12.13 3.40
CA VAL A 26 3.53 12.08 2.42
C VAL A 26 2.27 12.72 3.00
N SER A 27 1.21 12.85 2.21
CA SER A 27 -0.09 13.30 2.75
C SER A 27 -0.69 12.27 3.69
N ASP A 28 -1.44 12.72 4.70
CA ASP A 28 -2.14 11.85 5.66
C ASP A 28 -3.04 10.82 4.95
N HIS A 29 -3.66 11.24 3.85
CA HIS A 29 -4.50 10.38 3.01
C HIS A 29 -3.71 9.24 2.38
N PHE A 30 -2.53 9.53 1.82
CA PHE A 30 -1.68 8.50 1.23
C PHE A 30 -1.02 7.63 2.30
N GLN A 31 -0.70 8.22 3.46
CA GLN A 31 -0.20 7.50 4.63
C GLN A 31 -1.19 6.46 5.13
N ALA A 32 -2.50 6.77 5.16
CA ALA A 32 -3.55 5.82 5.52
C ALA A 32 -3.61 4.64 4.54
N ILE A 33 -3.52 4.92 3.24
CA ILE A 33 -3.50 3.88 2.19
C ILE A 33 -2.28 2.97 2.36
N LEU A 34 -1.09 3.54 2.51
CA LEU A 34 0.16 2.78 2.70
C LEU A 34 0.11 1.95 3.98
N GLY A 35 -0.37 2.52 5.09
CA GLY A 35 -0.58 1.80 6.34
C GLY A 35 -1.50 0.60 6.16
N CYS A 36 -2.60 0.76 5.44
CA CYS A 36 -3.51 -0.34 5.13
C CYS A 36 -2.84 -1.44 4.26
N LEU A 37 -2.11 -1.08 3.20
CA LEU A 37 -1.40 -2.04 2.33
C LEU A 37 -0.33 -2.83 3.11
N LEU A 38 0.33 -2.17 4.06
CA LEU A 38 1.44 -2.73 4.84
C LEU A 38 1.00 -3.36 6.16
N ARG A 39 -0.30 -3.33 6.49
CA ARG A 39 -0.90 -3.85 7.73
C ARG A 39 -0.43 -3.12 8.99
N GLU A 40 -0.16 -1.82 8.86
CA GLU A 40 0.30 -0.95 9.95
C GLU A 40 -0.83 -0.03 10.44
N ASP A 41 -0.71 0.49 11.66
CA ASP A 41 -1.69 1.32 12.37
C ASP A 41 -1.25 2.80 12.43
N TRP A 42 -0.94 3.36 11.27
CA TRP A 42 -0.28 4.65 11.14
C TRP A 42 -1.13 5.90 11.32
N THR A 43 -2.45 5.77 11.20
CA THR A 43 -3.39 6.90 11.18
C THR A 43 -4.59 6.64 12.08
N THR A 44 -5.23 7.71 12.55
CA THR A 44 -6.48 7.66 13.32
C THR A 44 -7.51 8.57 12.62
N PRO A 45 -8.67 8.04 12.17
CA PRO A 45 -9.07 6.63 12.22
C PRO A 45 -8.18 5.73 11.36
N ARG A 46 -8.05 4.46 11.78
CA ARG A 46 -7.27 3.47 11.05
C ARG A 46 -8.06 2.97 9.85
N LEU A 47 -7.47 3.05 8.66
CA LEU A 47 -7.99 2.37 7.48
C LEU A 47 -7.69 0.87 7.59
N VAL A 48 -8.72 0.02 7.60
CA VAL A 48 -8.57 -1.43 7.84
C VAL A 48 -8.76 -2.26 6.57
N GLU A 49 -9.50 -1.74 5.59
CA GLU A 49 -9.82 -2.47 4.37
C GLU A 49 -10.04 -1.51 3.21
N MET A 50 -9.71 -1.97 2.00
CA MET A 50 -9.94 -1.24 0.76
C MET A 50 -10.57 -2.16 -0.29
N VAL A 51 -11.38 -1.57 -1.16
CA VAL A 51 -11.95 -2.23 -2.33
C VAL A 51 -11.76 -1.36 -3.57
N ILE A 52 -11.52 -1.99 -4.72
CA ILE A 52 -11.54 -1.31 -6.02
C ILE A 52 -12.84 -1.65 -6.73
N THR A 53 -13.66 -0.64 -6.99
CA THR A 53 -14.94 -0.78 -7.70
C THR A 53 -14.74 -1.03 -9.20
N PRO A 54 -15.75 -1.52 -9.93
CA PRO A 54 -15.62 -1.83 -11.36
C PRO A 54 -15.21 -0.64 -12.25
N ASP A 55 -15.58 0.58 -11.86
CA ASP A 55 -15.21 1.84 -12.50
C ASP A 55 -13.82 2.35 -12.10
N GLY A 56 -13.10 1.60 -11.24
CA GLY A 56 -11.70 1.86 -10.90
C GLY A 56 -11.49 2.80 -9.70
N HIS A 57 -12.56 3.19 -9.00
CA HIS A 57 -12.46 3.94 -7.76
C HIS A 57 -11.95 3.05 -6.61
N LEU A 58 -11.16 3.65 -5.73
CA LEU A 58 -10.68 3.04 -4.51
C LEU A 58 -11.52 3.54 -3.34
N LEU A 59 -12.16 2.63 -2.63
CA LEU A 59 -12.93 2.93 -1.42
C LEU A 59 -12.28 2.27 -0.22
N GLY A 60 -12.37 2.94 0.92
CA GLY A 60 -11.83 2.52 2.20
C GLY A 60 -12.92 2.31 3.26
N ARG A 61 -12.66 1.36 4.15
CA ARG A 61 -13.42 1.16 5.38
C ARG A 61 -12.49 1.37 6.55
N CYS A 62 -12.85 2.30 7.43
CA CYS A 62 -12.11 2.55 8.66
C CYS A 62 -12.55 1.59 9.77
N ASP A 63 -11.72 1.47 10.80
CA ASP A 63 -12.06 0.70 11.99
C ASP A 63 -13.37 1.21 12.62
N GLY A 64 -14.20 0.30 13.11
CA GLY A 64 -15.56 0.59 13.61
C GLY A 64 -16.61 0.89 12.53
N GLU A 65 -16.25 1.01 11.26
CA GLU A 65 -17.22 1.18 10.18
C GLU A 65 -17.71 -0.15 9.61
N ALA A 66 -19.03 -0.24 9.38
CA ALA A 66 -19.67 -1.42 8.80
C ALA A 66 -19.60 -1.47 7.26
N ALA A 67 -19.28 -0.35 6.60
CA ALA A 67 -19.29 -0.25 5.13
C ALA A 67 -18.13 0.61 4.62
N PHE A 68 -17.74 0.43 3.36
CA PHE A 68 -16.75 1.26 2.69
C PHE A 68 -17.35 2.65 2.40
N LYS A 69 -16.90 3.65 3.16
CA LYS A 69 -17.41 5.03 3.08
C LYS A 69 -16.36 6.04 2.64
N ALA A 70 -15.08 5.76 2.87
CA ALA A 70 -14.01 6.68 2.53
C ALA A 70 -13.67 6.59 1.04
N PHE A 71 -13.84 7.69 0.29
CA PHE A 71 -13.35 7.76 -1.08
C PHE A 71 -11.84 8.03 -1.07
N LEU A 72 -11.05 7.13 -1.64
CA LEU A 72 -9.60 7.19 -1.59
C LEU A 72 -8.94 7.66 -2.90
N GLY A 73 -9.72 7.76 -3.99
CA GLY A 73 -9.25 8.21 -5.30
C GLY A 73 -9.40 7.13 -6.38
N ALA A 74 -8.57 7.20 -7.41
CA ALA A 74 -8.54 6.22 -8.49
C ALA A 74 -7.41 5.20 -8.29
N SER A 75 -7.69 3.93 -8.56
CA SER A 75 -6.71 2.83 -8.49
C SER A 75 -5.51 3.05 -9.42
N ALA A 76 -5.71 3.67 -10.58
CA ALA A 76 -4.63 4.00 -11.51
C ALA A 76 -3.66 5.04 -10.93
N ASP A 77 -4.16 6.02 -10.17
CA ASP A 77 -3.32 7.03 -9.54
C ASP A 77 -2.61 6.48 -8.31
N LEU A 78 -3.20 5.53 -7.59
CA LEU A 78 -2.50 4.81 -6.52
C LEU A 78 -1.22 4.13 -7.03
N ILE A 79 -1.28 3.42 -8.17
CA ILE A 79 -0.09 2.78 -8.76
C ILE A 79 0.98 3.82 -9.12
N LYS A 80 0.58 4.95 -9.71
CA LYS A 80 1.52 6.05 -10.01
C LYS A 80 2.14 6.62 -8.74
N ASN A 81 1.35 6.80 -7.68
CA ASN A 81 1.84 7.32 -6.39
C ASN A 81 2.82 6.36 -5.72
N ILE A 82 2.60 5.04 -5.81
CA ILE A 82 3.56 4.02 -5.35
C ILE A 82 4.88 4.15 -6.10
N HIS A 83 4.84 4.28 -7.43
CA HIS A 83 6.06 4.50 -8.22
C HIS A 83 6.73 5.86 -7.93
N GLY A 84 5.94 6.89 -7.61
CA GLY A 84 6.46 8.21 -7.24
C GLY A 84 7.17 8.23 -5.89
N VAL A 85 6.65 7.51 -4.89
CA VAL A 85 7.27 7.44 -3.55
C VAL A 85 8.45 6.47 -3.50
N ALA A 86 8.48 5.45 -4.35
CA ALA A 86 9.52 4.42 -4.37
C ALA A 86 10.96 4.98 -4.38
N PRO A 87 11.36 5.90 -5.28
CA PRO A 87 12.72 6.44 -5.27
C PRO A 87 13.00 7.33 -4.05
N VAL A 88 11.98 7.99 -3.50
CA VAL A 88 12.14 8.87 -2.32
C VAL A 88 12.32 8.06 -1.04
N ALA A 89 11.64 6.91 -0.94
CA ALA A 89 11.76 5.96 0.16
C ALA A 89 12.92 4.96 -0.04
N GLU A 90 13.67 5.05 -1.14
CA GLU A 90 14.71 4.08 -1.50
C GLU A 90 14.20 2.63 -1.52
N LEU A 91 12.98 2.44 -2.05
CA LEU A 91 12.41 1.13 -2.25
C LEU A 91 13.13 0.39 -3.38
N ASP A 92 13.42 -0.88 -3.14
CA ASP A 92 13.93 -1.78 -4.16
C ASP A 92 12.81 -2.49 -4.93
N GLY A 93 13.20 -3.37 -5.87
CA GLY A 93 12.27 -4.07 -6.75
C GLY A 93 11.26 -4.97 -6.03
N ASP A 94 11.64 -5.65 -4.93
CA ASP A 94 10.70 -6.54 -4.24
C ASP A 94 9.72 -5.71 -3.39
N GLU A 95 10.17 -4.61 -2.79
CA GLU A 95 9.31 -3.72 -1.99
C GLU A 95 8.25 -3.02 -2.88
N VAL A 96 8.66 -2.52 -4.05
CA VAL A 96 7.72 -1.99 -5.04
C VAL A 96 6.78 -3.09 -5.55
N GLY A 97 7.34 -4.26 -5.86
CA GLY A 97 6.58 -5.43 -6.30
C GLY A 97 5.53 -5.87 -5.28
N PHE A 98 5.87 -5.84 -3.99
CA PHE A 98 4.97 -6.15 -2.89
C PHE A 98 3.77 -5.19 -2.86
N LEU A 99 4.01 -3.87 -2.89
CA LEU A 99 2.94 -2.87 -2.88
C LEU A 99 2.00 -3.01 -4.09
N VAL A 100 2.58 -3.15 -5.29
CA VAL A 100 1.79 -3.34 -6.52
C VAL A 100 0.99 -4.64 -6.48
N ALA A 101 1.58 -5.72 -5.95
CA ALA A 101 0.89 -6.99 -5.78
C ALA A 101 -0.31 -6.86 -4.82
N LYS A 102 -0.19 -6.08 -3.73
CA LYS A 102 -1.31 -5.80 -2.83
C LYS A 102 -2.44 -5.03 -3.49
N VAL A 103 -2.14 -4.05 -4.33
CA VAL A 103 -3.17 -3.37 -5.14
C VAL A 103 -3.84 -4.35 -6.11
N ALA A 104 -3.08 -5.26 -6.72
CA ALA A 104 -3.62 -6.29 -7.60
C ALA A 104 -4.49 -7.31 -6.85
N GLU A 105 -4.16 -7.67 -5.61
CA GLU A 105 -4.99 -8.50 -4.74
C GLU A 105 -6.35 -7.85 -4.49
N ILE A 106 -6.38 -6.58 -4.09
CA ILE A 106 -7.62 -5.82 -3.86
C ILE A 106 -8.51 -5.82 -5.12
N LYS A 107 -7.89 -5.65 -6.30
CA LYS A 107 -8.62 -5.68 -7.59
C LYS A 107 -9.24 -7.05 -7.90
N ARG A 108 -8.67 -8.14 -7.37
CA ARG A 108 -9.15 -9.52 -7.60
C ARG A 108 -10.25 -9.97 -6.63
N GLN A 109 -10.53 -9.23 -5.56
CA GLN A 109 -11.56 -9.57 -4.55
C GLN A 109 -13.00 -9.38 -5.05
N LYS A 110 -13.26 -9.69 -6.33
CA LYS A 110 -14.59 -9.66 -6.95
C LYS A 110 -15.40 -10.90 -6.61
#